data_AF-A0A835ZA04-F1
#
_entry.id   AF-A0A835ZA04-F1
#
_cell.length_a   1.000
_cell.length_b   1.000
_cell.length_c   1.000
_cell.angle_alpha   90.00
_cell.angle_beta   90.00
_cell.angle_gamma   90.00
#
_symmetry.space_group_name_H-M   'P 1'
#
loop_
_entity.id
_entity.type
_entity.pdbx_description
1 polymer ?
#
loop_
_entity_poly.entity_id
_entity_poly.type
_entity_poly.pdbx_seq_one_letter_code
_entity_poly.pdbx_strand_id
1 'polypeptide(L)'
;MNAPCTHRNSSENDRVAVIVETRDAFFLPLVIKNAADKLGNEWNTHIFAPPALLATLRGLFPNCAFTTTKLHVEPPFTSSKYSALLRRPSFWNAIREETILIFQLDTLFLRGIPKWAEEYDYIGAPCGEVTEDKVVFNGGLSLRKKAAMLRTCGGDDTICESEPEDVYYTRKLRNHGGKLPSVSTALRFACESLYHEDACGVHGTDKYYINPEVIFTEQVRRASH
;
A
#
# COMPACT_ATOMS: atom_id res chain seq x y z
N MET A 1 2.47 1.24 29.65
CA MET A 1 3.71 1.21 28.85
C MET A 1 3.46 0.30 27.66
N ASN A 2 3.50 0.82 26.43
CA ASN A 2 3.31 -0.02 25.23
C ASN A 2 4.45 -1.04 25.14
N ALA A 3 4.11 -2.32 24.98
CA ALA A 3 5.11 -3.38 24.85
C ALA A 3 6.10 -3.08 23.69
N PRO A 4 7.38 -3.45 23.83
CA PRO A 4 8.37 -3.32 22.77
C PRO A 4 7.98 -4.19 21.57
N CYS A 5 8.21 -3.71 20.33
CA CYS A 5 8.06 -4.54 19.12
C CYS A 5 9.06 -5.71 19.19
N THR A 6 8.60 -6.91 18.83
CA THR A 6 9.39 -8.15 18.80
C THR A 6 9.18 -8.95 17.51
N HIS A 7 8.65 -8.29 16.46
CA HIS A 7 8.33 -8.90 15.18
C HIS A 7 9.56 -9.52 14.52
N ARG A 8 9.43 -10.73 13.99
CA ARG A 8 10.54 -11.45 13.35
C ARG A 8 10.10 -12.06 12.03
N ASN A 9 10.84 -11.72 10.97
CA ASN A 9 10.69 -12.38 9.68
C ASN A 9 11.06 -13.87 9.77
N SER A 10 10.43 -14.68 8.92
CA SER A 10 10.66 -16.10 8.75
C SER A 10 10.86 -16.45 7.26
N SER A 11 11.77 -17.38 6.97
CA SER A 11 11.93 -17.94 5.62
C SER A 11 10.70 -18.72 5.14
N GLU A 12 9.91 -19.24 6.09
CA GLU A 12 8.71 -20.04 5.79
C GLU A 12 7.52 -19.19 5.36
N ASN A 13 7.54 -17.88 5.64
CA ASN A 13 6.47 -16.98 5.24
C ASN A 13 6.52 -16.70 3.74
N ASP A 14 5.36 -16.70 3.07
CA ASP A 14 5.22 -16.25 1.67
C ASP A 14 4.45 -14.93 1.54
N ARG A 15 4.29 -14.24 2.67
CA ARG A 15 3.63 -12.94 2.78
C ARG A 15 4.60 -11.91 3.33
N VAL A 16 4.57 -10.70 2.77
CA VAL A 16 5.42 -9.60 3.22
C VAL A 16 4.70 -8.26 3.16
N ALA A 17 4.82 -7.49 4.23
CA ALA A 17 4.43 -6.10 4.30
C ALA A 17 5.64 -5.23 3.91
N VAL A 18 5.46 -4.40 2.89
CA VAL A 18 6.51 -3.61 2.27
C VAL A 18 6.20 -2.13 2.43
N ILE A 19 7.16 -1.40 2.97
CA ILE A 19 7.14 0.06 3.02
C ILE A 19 8.36 0.61 2.30
N VAL A 20 8.11 1.58 1.42
CA VAL A 20 9.13 2.36 0.72
C VAL A 20 9.06 3.78 1.25
N GLU A 21 10.06 4.21 2.01
CA GLU A 21 10.08 5.54 2.60
C GLU A 21 11.48 6.15 2.55
N THR A 22 11.54 7.43 2.19
CA THR A 22 12.78 8.20 2.05
C THR A 22 12.81 9.44 2.94
N ARG A 23 11.66 9.80 3.52
CA ARG A 23 11.49 10.89 4.48
C ARG A 23 11.81 10.40 5.88
N ASP A 24 12.59 11.17 6.62
CA ASP A 24 12.74 11.00 8.06
C ASP A 24 11.50 11.57 8.76
N ALA A 25 10.43 10.79 8.78
CA ALA A 25 9.14 11.22 9.31
C ALA A 25 8.92 10.70 10.73
N PHE A 26 8.45 11.58 11.62
CA PHE A 26 8.16 11.27 13.01
C PHE A 26 7.24 10.06 13.20
N PHE A 27 6.23 9.90 12.33
CA PHE A 27 5.24 8.83 12.43
C PHE A 27 5.71 7.49 11.85
N LEU A 28 6.80 7.44 11.09
CA LEU A 28 7.24 6.22 10.40
C LEU A 28 7.42 5.02 11.35
N PRO A 29 8.06 5.14 12.53
CA PRO A 29 8.15 4.03 13.46
C PRO A 29 6.79 3.58 14.00
N LEU A 30 5.85 4.50 14.20
CA LEU A 30 4.51 4.16 14.69
C LEU A 30 3.72 3.37 13.64
N VAL A 31 3.85 3.74 12.37
CA VAL A 31 3.21 3.07 11.23
C VAL A 31 3.77 1.67 11.03
N ILE A 32 5.10 1.51 11.04
CA ILE A 32 5.76 0.20 10.97
C ILE A 32 5.34 -0.68 12.15
N LYS A 33 5.31 -0.13 13.37
CA LYS A 33 4.89 -0.86 14.57
C LYS A 33 3.42 -1.30 14.47
N ASN A 34 2.53 -0.43 13.99
CA ASN A 34 1.12 -0.73 13.80
C ASN A 34 0.92 -1.85 12.77
N ALA A 35 1.63 -1.81 11.64
CA ALA A 35 1.62 -2.90 10.65
C ALA A 35 2.09 -4.22 11.28
N ALA A 36 3.26 -4.22 11.93
CA ALA A 36 3.81 -5.42 12.55
C ALA A 36 2.90 -6.04 13.64
N ASP A 37 2.20 -5.20 14.41
CA ASP A 37 1.22 -5.62 15.42
C ASP A 37 -0.02 -6.27 14.79
N LYS A 38 -0.61 -5.64 13.77
CA LYS A 38 -1.86 -6.12 13.16
C LYS A 38 -1.67 -7.32 12.24
N LEU A 39 -0.51 -7.44 11.61
CA LEU A 39 -0.19 -8.54 10.71
C LEU A 39 0.39 -9.75 11.44
N GLY A 40 1.05 -9.53 12.58
CA GLY A 40 1.68 -10.60 13.35
C GLY A 40 2.86 -11.25 12.62
N ASN A 41 3.25 -12.44 13.06
CA ASN A 41 4.45 -13.13 12.54
C ASN A 41 4.18 -14.00 11.29
N GLU A 42 2.94 -14.05 10.79
CA GLU A 42 2.63 -14.70 9.49
C GLU A 42 3.07 -13.85 8.29
N TRP A 43 3.40 -12.58 8.54
CA TRP A 43 3.89 -11.64 7.55
C TRP A 43 5.33 -11.29 7.86
N ASN A 44 6.18 -11.28 6.84
CA ASN A 44 7.46 -10.61 6.93
C ASN A 44 7.28 -9.10 6.81
N THR A 45 8.25 -8.32 7.28
CA THR A 45 8.35 -6.88 7.04
C THR A 45 9.60 -6.58 6.22
N HIS A 46 9.46 -5.82 5.14
CA HIS A 46 10.56 -5.40 4.27
C HIS A 46 10.55 -3.89 4.06
N ILE A 47 11.62 -3.23 4.49
CA ILE A 47 11.76 -1.77 4.44
C ILE A 47 12.74 -1.38 3.33
N PHE A 48 12.28 -0.56 2.40
CA PHE A 48 13.12 0.08 1.39
C PHE A 48 13.33 1.54 1.80
N ALA A 49 14.57 1.91 2.14
CA ALA A 49 14.89 3.26 2.59
C ALA A 49 16.37 3.63 2.37
N PRO A 50 16.73 4.92 2.42
CA PRO A 50 18.13 5.35 2.41
C PRO A 50 18.92 4.79 3.62
N PRO A 51 20.25 4.60 3.50
CA PRO A 51 21.06 3.99 4.56
C PRO A 51 20.94 4.68 5.93
N ALA A 52 20.86 6.01 5.97
CA ALA A 52 20.72 6.77 7.21
C ALA A 52 19.41 6.44 7.94
N LEU A 53 18.29 6.41 7.22
CA LEU A 53 16.99 6.08 7.79
C LEU A 53 16.92 4.62 8.26
N LEU A 54 17.51 3.69 7.50
CA LEU A 54 17.63 2.29 7.93
C LEU A 54 18.43 2.14 9.23
N ALA A 55 19.50 2.92 9.42
CA ALA A 55 20.28 2.92 10.65
C ALA A 55 19.44 3.44 11.84
N THR A 56 18.69 4.53 11.66
CA THR A 56 17.76 5.06 12.66
C THR A 56 16.70 4.03 13.04
N LEU A 57 16.04 3.41 12.06
CA LEU A 57 14.99 2.40 12.31
C LEU A 57 15.55 1.18 13.04
N ARG A 58 16.77 0.74 12.72
CA ARG A 58 17.43 -0.36 13.44
C ARG A 58 17.65 -0.03 14.92
N GLY A 59 17.98 1.21 15.25
CA GLY A 59 18.10 1.67 16.64
C GLY A 59 16.76 1.74 17.38
N LEU A 60 15.68 2.07 16.68
CA LEU A 60 14.32 2.15 17.24
C LEU A 60 13.66 0.77 17.40
N PHE A 61 14.06 -0.22 16.61
CA PHE A 61 13.52 -1.58 16.62
C PHE A 61 14.60 -2.64 16.91
N PRO A 62 15.34 -2.55 18.05
CA PRO A 62 16.46 -3.43 18.32
C PRO A 62 16.07 -4.91 18.48
N ASN A 63 14.79 -5.18 18.79
CA ASN A 63 14.26 -6.52 19.01
C ASN A 63 13.46 -7.08 17.82
N CYS A 64 13.35 -6.33 16.72
CA CYS A 64 12.62 -6.76 15.52
C CYS A 64 13.62 -7.17 14.42
N ALA A 65 13.26 -8.18 13.63
CA ALA A 65 14.09 -8.69 12.54
C ALA A 65 13.40 -8.42 11.20
N PHE A 66 13.68 -7.26 10.60
CA PHE A 66 13.14 -6.85 9.31
C PHE A 66 14.14 -7.12 8.17
N THR A 67 13.61 -7.39 6.99
CA THR A 67 14.38 -7.33 5.74
C THR A 67 14.55 -5.86 5.36
N THR A 68 15.73 -5.47 4.89
CA THR A 68 15.97 -4.09 4.47
C THR A 68 16.66 -4.04 3.11
N THR A 69 16.22 -3.13 2.25
CA THR A 69 16.88 -2.83 0.97
C THR A 69 17.27 -1.36 0.94
N LYS A 70 18.54 -1.10 0.64
CA LYS A 70 19.07 0.27 0.56
C LYS A 70 18.63 0.94 -0.74
N LEU A 71 18.01 2.11 -0.61
CA LEU A 71 17.72 2.98 -1.74
C LEU A 71 18.84 4.02 -1.89
N HIS A 72 19.50 4.01 -3.04
CA HIS A 72 20.55 4.98 -3.39
C HIS A 72 19.94 6.11 -4.21
N VAL A 73 19.18 6.97 -3.53
CA VAL A 73 18.37 8.02 -4.12
C VAL A 73 18.41 9.27 -3.27
N GLU A 74 18.33 10.43 -3.92
CA GLU A 74 18.16 11.72 -3.23
C GLU A 74 16.74 11.80 -2.62
N PRO A 75 16.61 11.86 -1.29
CA PRO A 75 15.32 12.07 -0.63
C PRO A 75 14.87 13.54 -0.72
N PRO A 76 13.57 13.84 -0.58
CA PRO A 76 12.46 12.89 -0.52
C PRO A 76 12.07 12.37 -1.92
N PHE A 77 11.48 11.18 -1.97
CA PHE A 77 10.77 10.70 -3.15
C PHE A 77 9.58 11.60 -3.46
N THR A 78 9.48 12.00 -4.72
CA THR A 78 8.22 12.51 -5.28
C THR A 78 7.31 11.32 -5.59
N SER A 79 6.00 11.56 -5.70
CA SER A 79 5.05 10.53 -6.12
C SER A 79 5.46 9.88 -7.44
N SER A 80 5.94 10.67 -8.43
CA SER A 80 6.44 10.13 -9.70
C SER A 80 7.65 9.20 -9.54
N LYS A 81 8.61 9.54 -8.66
CA LYS A 81 9.76 8.67 -8.37
C LYS A 81 9.33 7.37 -7.68
N TYR A 82 8.37 7.46 -6.74
CA TYR A 82 7.77 6.30 -6.09
C TYR A 82 7.08 5.38 -7.11
N SER A 83 6.19 5.93 -7.93
CA SER A 83 5.48 5.18 -8.97
C SER A 83 6.44 4.59 -10.02
N ALA A 84 7.49 5.32 -10.39
CA ALA A 84 8.53 4.81 -11.30
C ALA A 84 9.32 3.65 -10.69
N LEU A 85 9.62 3.68 -9.37
CA LEU A 85 10.27 2.55 -8.69
C LEU A 85 9.37 1.31 -8.72
N LEU A 86 8.11 1.45 -8.32
CA LEU A 86 7.18 0.32 -8.21
C LEU A 86 6.83 -0.29 -9.57
N ARG A 87 7.00 0.41 -10.68
CA ARG A 87 6.81 -0.15 -12.03
C ARG A 87 8.02 -0.96 -12.55
N ARG A 88 9.16 -0.94 -11.85
CA ARG A 88 10.36 -1.66 -12.29
C ARG A 88 10.31 -3.14 -11.89
N PRO A 89 10.61 -4.08 -12.79
CA PRO A 89 10.77 -5.49 -12.42
C PRO A 89 11.81 -5.71 -11.30
N SER A 90 12.86 -4.89 -11.27
CA SER A 90 13.91 -4.98 -10.25
C SER A 90 13.41 -4.71 -8.83
N PHE A 91 12.36 -3.90 -8.65
CA PHE A 91 11.74 -3.69 -7.35
C PHE A 91 11.07 -4.99 -6.86
N TRP A 92 10.21 -5.57 -7.68
CA TRP A 92 9.50 -6.81 -7.34
C TRP A 92 10.45 -8.02 -7.19
N ASN A 93 11.51 -8.08 -8.00
CA ASN A 93 12.53 -9.13 -7.89
C ASN A 93 13.39 -9.02 -6.63
N ALA A 94 13.48 -7.85 -6.01
CA ALA A 94 14.17 -7.66 -4.74
C ALA A 94 13.37 -8.18 -3.54
N ILE A 95 12.08 -8.48 -3.72
CA ILE A 95 11.19 -9.06 -2.71
C ILE A 95 11.10 -10.56 -2.96
N ARG A 96 11.21 -11.40 -1.93
CA ARG A 96 11.23 -12.85 -2.12
C ARG A 96 9.83 -13.42 -2.26
N GLU A 97 8.96 -13.01 -1.36
CA GLU A 97 7.60 -13.50 -1.14
C GLU A 97 6.68 -13.20 -2.33
N GLU A 98 5.70 -14.09 -2.57
CA GLU A 98 4.72 -13.92 -3.65
C GLU A 98 3.60 -12.94 -3.27
N THR A 99 3.16 -12.94 -2.01
CA THR A 99 2.06 -12.10 -1.54
C THR A 99 2.61 -10.84 -0.87
N ILE A 100 2.42 -9.69 -1.53
CA ILE A 100 3.05 -8.42 -1.15
C ILE A 100 1.99 -7.40 -0.76
N LEU A 101 2.02 -6.95 0.48
CA LEU A 101 1.20 -5.86 0.98
C LEU A 101 2.02 -4.58 0.99
N ILE A 102 1.72 -3.65 0.09
CA ILE A 102 2.29 -2.31 0.08
C ILE A 102 1.51 -1.44 1.07
N PHE A 103 2.22 -0.70 1.92
CA PHE A 103 1.64 0.34 2.76
C PHE A 103 2.53 1.60 2.78
N GLN A 104 1.89 2.77 2.79
CA GLN A 104 2.55 4.08 2.83
C GLN A 104 2.50 4.72 4.22
N LEU A 105 3.28 5.79 4.44
CA LEU A 105 3.45 6.45 5.74
C LEU A 105 2.14 6.95 6.38
N ASP A 106 1.16 7.26 5.56
CA ASP A 106 -0.19 7.71 5.90
C ASP A 106 -1.18 6.54 6.02
N THR A 107 -0.69 5.33 6.31
CA THR A 107 -1.51 4.14 6.56
C THR A 107 -1.74 3.91 8.05
N LEU A 108 -2.98 3.57 8.41
CA LEU A 108 -3.34 3.01 9.71
C LEU A 108 -4.03 1.65 9.53
N PHE A 109 -3.40 0.59 10.01
CA PHE A 109 -4.01 -0.73 10.11
C PHE A 109 -4.96 -0.80 11.30
N LEU A 110 -6.20 -1.21 11.02
CA LEU A 110 -7.25 -1.43 12.00
C LEU A 110 -7.27 -2.89 12.48
N ARG A 111 -6.93 -3.83 11.59
CA ARG A 111 -6.93 -5.29 11.82
C ARG A 111 -6.03 -6.00 10.82
N GLY A 112 -5.86 -7.31 10.96
CA GLY A 112 -5.09 -8.13 10.02
C GLY A 112 -5.74 -8.23 8.64
N ILE A 113 -4.96 -8.66 7.65
CA ILE A 113 -5.45 -8.84 6.27
C ILE A 113 -6.34 -10.09 6.18
N PRO A 114 -7.56 -9.99 5.63
CA PRO A 114 -8.40 -11.16 5.48
C PRO A 114 -7.89 -12.09 4.37
N LYS A 115 -7.94 -13.40 4.60
CA LYS A 115 -7.44 -14.42 3.66
C LYS A 115 -8.07 -14.33 2.26
N TRP A 116 -9.33 -13.94 2.16
CA TRP A 116 -10.02 -13.80 0.86
C TRP A 116 -9.37 -12.73 -0.04
N ALA A 117 -8.66 -11.75 0.52
CA ALA A 117 -8.00 -10.72 -0.28
C ALA A 117 -6.86 -11.30 -1.12
N GLU A 118 -6.25 -12.40 -0.67
CA GLU A 118 -5.16 -13.09 -1.36
C GLU A 118 -5.60 -13.81 -2.64
N GLU A 119 -6.90 -13.87 -2.91
CA GLU A 119 -7.46 -14.40 -4.15
C GLU A 119 -7.28 -13.48 -5.36
N TYR A 120 -6.97 -12.20 -5.13
CA TYR A 120 -6.85 -11.19 -6.18
C TYR A 120 -5.38 -10.94 -6.54
N ASP A 121 -5.14 -10.63 -7.82
CA ASP A 121 -3.80 -10.23 -8.30
C ASP A 121 -3.42 -8.84 -7.77
N TYR A 122 -4.41 -7.96 -7.61
CA TYR A 122 -4.27 -6.62 -7.07
C TYR A 122 -5.57 -6.17 -6.41
N ILE A 123 -5.48 -5.72 -5.16
CA ILE A 123 -6.59 -5.11 -4.41
C ILE A 123 -6.07 -3.95 -3.56
N GLY A 124 -6.80 -2.84 -3.59
CA GLY A 124 -6.55 -1.62 -2.83
C GLY A 124 -7.88 -0.89 -2.61
N ALA A 125 -7.86 0.27 -1.97
CA ALA A 125 -9.06 1.06 -1.79
C ALA A 125 -9.60 1.57 -3.15
N PRO A 126 -10.90 1.49 -3.44
CA PRO A 126 -11.47 2.12 -4.63
C PRO A 126 -11.24 3.64 -4.65
N CYS A 127 -10.73 4.15 -5.77
CA CYS A 127 -10.49 5.57 -5.99
C CYS A 127 -10.81 5.99 -7.44
N GLY A 128 -10.83 7.30 -7.68
CA GLY A 128 -11.22 7.87 -8.98
C GLY A 128 -12.72 7.74 -9.24
N GLU A 129 -13.09 7.39 -10.47
CA GLU A 129 -14.50 7.14 -10.85
C GLU A 129 -14.91 5.73 -10.37
N VAL A 130 -15.78 5.68 -9.35
CA VAL A 130 -16.14 4.44 -8.64
C VAL A 130 -17.28 3.70 -9.36
N THR A 131 -17.00 3.26 -10.58
CA THR A 131 -17.82 2.31 -11.36
C THR A 131 -16.98 1.08 -11.71
N GLU A 132 -17.60 -0.10 -11.85
CA GLU A 132 -16.86 -1.37 -12.05
C GLU A 132 -15.92 -1.36 -13.26
N ASP A 133 -16.27 -0.62 -14.32
CA ASP A 133 -15.50 -0.52 -15.56
C ASP A 133 -14.32 0.47 -15.48
N LYS A 134 -14.38 1.47 -14.60
CA LYS A 134 -13.42 2.59 -14.56
C LYS A 134 -12.66 2.73 -13.25
N VAL A 135 -13.09 2.07 -12.18
CA VAL A 135 -12.49 2.16 -10.85
C VAL A 135 -10.99 1.92 -10.91
N VAL A 136 -10.23 2.71 -10.16
CA VAL A 136 -8.82 2.46 -9.88
C VAL A 136 -8.71 1.96 -8.45
N PHE A 137 -7.80 1.03 -8.19
CA PHE A 137 -7.51 0.59 -6.83
C PHE A 137 -6.25 1.29 -6.37
N ASN A 138 -6.36 2.09 -5.31
CA ASN A 138 -5.30 2.91 -4.76
C ASN A 138 -4.08 2.07 -4.32
N GLY A 139 -2.89 2.57 -4.61
CA GLY A 139 -1.64 1.85 -4.35
C GLY A 139 -1.13 1.89 -2.91
N GLY A 140 -1.57 2.85 -2.12
CA GLY A 140 -0.95 3.22 -0.85
C GLY A 140 -1.26 2.34 0.35
N LEU A 141 -2.37 1.59 0.30
CA LEU A 141 -2.57 0.37 1.08
C LEU A 141 -3.15 -0.68 0.12
N SER A 142 -2.32 -1.60 -0.33
CA SER A 142 -2.71 -2.55 -1.37
C SER A 142 -2.02 -3.90 -1.26
N LEU A 143 -2.75 -4.96 -1.56
CA LEU A 143 -2.24 -6.32 -1.67
C LEU A 143 -2.03 -6.67 -3.14
N ARG A 144 -0.88 -7.24 -3.45
CA ARG A 144 -0.40 -7.50 -4.81
C ARG A 144 0.24 -8.88 -4.89
N LYS A 145 -0.01 -9.60 -5.98
CA LYS A 145 0.72 -10.83 -6.33
C LYS A 145 1.96 -10.47 -7.14
N LYS A 146 3.14 -10.85 -6.65
CA LYS A 146 4.42 -10.57 -7.30
C LYS A 146 4.42 -11.06 -8.75
N ALA A 147 3.92 -12.27 -9.01
CA ALA A 147 3.82 -12.80 -10.36
C ALA A 147 2.97 -11.90 -11.27
N ALA A 148 1.85 -11.37 -10.79
CA ALA A 148 1.00 -10.46 -11.55
C ALA A 148 1.67 -9.10 -11.83
N MET A 149 2.38 -8.56 -10.84
CA MET A 149 3.16 -7.32 -11.01
C MET A 149 4.26 -7.51 -12.07
N LEU A 150 5.02 -8.61 -11.99
CA LEU A 150 6.09 -8.92 -12.95
C LEU A 150 5.58 -9.16 -14.37
N ARG A 151 4.42 -9.82 -14.54
CA ARG A 151 3.78 -10.01 -15.85
C ARG A 151 3.36 -8.70 -16.50
N THR A 152 3.06 -7.67 -15.70
CA THR A 152 2.53 -6.39 -16.18
C THR A 152 3.59 -5.29 -16.22
N CYS A 153 4.70 -5.44 -15.50
CA CYS A 153 5.85 -4.54 -15.58
C CYS A 153 6.47 -4.51 -16.98
N GLY A 154 6.83 -3.32 -17.46
CA GLY A 154 7.77 -3.17 -18.58
C GLY A 154 7.28 -3.62 -19.95
N GLY A 155 5.97 -3.83 -20.16
CA GLY A 155 5.39 -4.08 -21.47
C GLY A 155 4.92 -2.79 -22.16
N ASP A 156 5.50 -2.52 -23.32
CA ASP A 156 5.36 -1.36 -24.23
C ASP A 156 6.05 -0.06 -23.80
N ASP A 157 6.98 0.38 -24.65
CA ASP A 157 7.79 1.63 -24.63
C ASP A 157 6.96 2.94 -24.67
N THR A 158 5.66 2.87 -24.44
CA THR A 158 4.75 4.02 -24.30
C THR A 158 4.53 4.39 -22.83
N ILE A 159 5.49 4.04 -21.96
CA ILE A 159 5.46 4.40 -20.54
C ILE A 159 5.35 5.91 -20.42
N CYS A 160 4.15 6.38 -20.11
CA CYS A 160 3.97 7.68 -19.51
C CYS A 160 4.70 7.62 -18.16
N GLU A 161 5.93 8.12 -18.09
CA GLU A 161 6.72 8.09 -16.86
C GLU A 161 6.00 8.77 -15.70
N SER A 162 5.02 9.64 -15.98
CA SER A 162 4.18 10.32 -15.00
C SER A 162 2.89 9.59 -14.61
N GLU A 163 2.52 8.47 -15.25
CA GLU A 163 1.33 7.71 -14.82
C GLU A 163 1.57 7.12 -13.42
N PRO A 164 0.66 7.36 -12.45
CA PRO A 164 0.69 6.72 -11.14
C PRO A 164 0.69 5.19 -11.28
N GLU A 165 1.41 4.50 -10.40
CA GLU A 165 1.59 3.05 -10.50
C GLU A 165 0.28 2.30 -10.28
N ASP A 166 -0.60 2.80 -9.44
CA ASP A 166 -1.87 2.18 -9.13
C ASP A 166 -2.85 2.25 -10.31
N VAL A 167 -2.88 3.38 -11.02
CA VAL A 167 -3.56 3.54 -12.31
C VAL A 167 -2.96 2.58 -13.34
N TYR A 168 -1.63 2.54 -13.45
CA TYR A 168 -0.92 1.65 -14.37
C TYR A 168 -1.29 0.18 -14.16
N TYR A 169 -1.19 -0.31 -12.91
CA TYR A 169 -1.45 -1.70 -12.57
C TYR A 169 -2.93 -2.07 -12.69
N THR A 170 -3.84 -1.20 -12.25
CA THR A 170 -5.29 -1.41 -12.43
C THR A 170 -5.60 -1.58 -13.91
N ARG A 171 -5.14 -0.64 -14.75
CA ARG A 171 -5.38 -0.65 -16.20
C ARG A 171 -4.76 -1.87 -16.88
N LYS A 172 -3.48 -2.17 -16.62
CA LYS A 172 -2.79 -3.31 -17.24
C LYS A 172 -3.42 -4.63 -16.82
N LEU A 173 -3.72 -4.84 -15.54
CA LEU A 173 -4.36 -6.08 -15.09
C LEU A 173 -5.75 -6.25 -15.68
N ARG A 174 -6.58 -5.19 -15.69
CA ARG A 174 -7.90 -5.22 -16.33
C ARG A 174 -7.81 -5.64 -17.81
N ASN A 175 -6.83 -5.08 -18.54
CA ASN A 175 -6.66 -5.37 -19.97
C ASN A 175 -6.05 -6.75 -20.26
N HIS A 176 -5.35 -7.35 -19.31
CA HIS A 176 -4.64 -8.64 -19.49
C HIS A 176 -5.27 -9.78 -18.69
N GLY A 177 -6.53 -9.66 -18.28
CA GLY A 177 -7.28 -10.71 -17.59
C GLY A 177 -6.80 -11.00 -16.17
N GLY A 178 -6.19 -10.03 -15.49
CA GLY A 178 -5.84 -10.13 -14.08
C GLY A 178 -7.08 -10.20 -13.19
N LYS A 179 -6.98 -10.93 -12.07
CA LYS A 179 -8.08 -11.07 -11.11
C LYS A 179 -8.16 -9.84 -10.21
N LEU A 180 -9.03 -8.89 -10.59
CA LEU A 180 -9.35 -7.68 -9.82
C LEU A 180 -10.66 -7.86 -9.03
N PRO A 181 -10.81 -7.20 -7.87
CA PRO A 181 -12.04 -7.25 -7.08
C PRO A 181 -13.15 -6.40 -7.70
N SER A 182 -14.39 -6.65 -7.29
CA SER A 182 -15.46 -5.67 -7.45
C SER A 182 -15.22 -4.46 -6.55
N VAL A 183 -15.88 -3.33 -6.83
CA VAL A 183 -15.86 -2.16 -5.94
C VAL A 183 -16.28 -2.54 -4.52
N SER A 184 -17.38 -3.29 -4.39
CA SER A 184 -17.92 -3.70 -3.07
C SER A 184 -16.93 -4.55 -2.27
N THR A 185 -16.20 -5.45 -2.93
CA THR A 185 -15.15 -6.25 -2.30
C THR A 185 -13.96 -5.40 -1.88
N ALA A 186 -13.53 -4.46 -2.73
CA ALA A 186 -12.40 -3.59 -2.45
C ALA A 186 -12.66 -2.62 -1.28
N LEU A 187 -13.91 -2.14 -1.11
CA LEU A 187 -14.31 -1.35 0.05
C LEU A 187 -14.10 -2.10 1.38
N ARG A 188 -14.33 -3.42 1.39
CA ARG A 188 -14.09 -4.26 2.56
C ARG A 188 -12.61 -4.47 2.86
N PHE A 189 -11.73 -4.20 1.90
CA PHE A 189 -10.29 -4.32 2.08
C PHE A 189 -9.70 -3.04 2.68
N ALA A 190 -9.78 -1.90 1.99
CA ALA A 190 -9.15 -0.67 2.46
C ALA A 190 -10.00 0.56 2.21
N CYS A 191 -9.86 1.54 3.10
CA CYS A 191 -10.51 2.85 2.97
C CYS A 191 -9.48 3.90 2.49
N GLU A 192 -9.87 4.69 1.49
CA GLU A 192 -9.21 5.97 1.16
C GLU A 192 -10.19 7.12 1.40
N SER A 193 -11.25 7.17 0.59
CA SER A 193 -12.31 8.20 0.71
C SER A 193 -13.69 7.61 1.03
N LEU A 194 -13.90 6.32 0.74
CA LEU A 194 -15.16 5.62 0.95
C LEU A 194 -15.04 4.65 2.12
N TYR A 195 -15.84 4.89 3.15
CA TYR A 195 -15.83 4.10 4.38
C TYR A 195 -16.54 2.75 4.23
N HIS A 196 -15.97 1.73 4.87
CA HIS A 196 -16.63 0.45 5.13
C HIS A 196 -16.15 -0.09 6.49
N GLU A 197 -17.06 -0.65 7.29
CA GLU A 197 -16.78 -1.10 8.66
C GLU A 197 -15.75 -2.25 8.74
N ASP A 198 -15.73 -3.11 7.72
CA ASP A 198 -14.80 -4.25 7.61
C ASP A 198 -13.38 -3.88 7.19
N ALA A 199 -13.11 -2.65 6.74
CA ALA A 199 -11.81 -2.27 6.17
C ALA A 199 -10.65 -2.67 7.09
N CYS A 200 -9.61 -3.29 6.52
CA CYS A 200 -8.45 -3.74 7.27
C CYS A 200 -7.52 -2.59 7.64
N GLY A 201 -7.53 -1.52 6.86
CA GLY A 201 -6.80 -0.30 7.13
C GLY A 201 -7.31 0.89 6.35
N VAL A 202 -6.79 2.05 6.71
CA VAL A 202 -7.07 3.33 6.06
C VAL A 202 -5.78 3.86 5.46
N HIS A 203 -5.86 4.38 4.24
CA HIS A 203 -4.79 5.11 3.58
C HIS A 203 -5.19 6.59 3.43
N GLY A 204 -4.22 7.50 3.60
CA GLY A 204 -4.47 8.94 3.55
C GLY A 204 -4.91 9.53 4.88
N THR A 205 -4.33 9.10 6.02
CA THR A 205 -4.69 9.65 7.35
C THR A 205 -4.51 11.16 7.51
N ASP A 206 -3.77 11.77 6.58
CA ASP A 206 -3.54 13.20 6.40
C ASP A 206 -4.53 13.87 5.42
N LYS A 207 -5.34 13.09 4.72
CA LYS A 207 -6.44 13.58 3.86
C LYS A 207 -7.63 13.94 4.73
N TYR A 208 -8.31 15.03 4.38
CA TYR A 208 -9.55 15.43 5.05
C TYR A 208 -10.62 14.36 4.84
N TYR A 209 -10.91 13.57 5.89
CA TYR A 209 -12.03 12.63 5.87
C TYR A 209 -13.35 13.40 6.01
N ILE A 210 -14.11 13.50 4.93
CA ILE A 210 -15.41 14.15 4.91
C ILE A 210 -16.47 13.08 5.21
N ASN A 211 -17.27 13.30 6.25
CA ASN A 211 -18.44 12.46 6.53
C ASN A 211 -19.46 12.58 5.36
N PRO A 212 -19.96 11.47 4.78
CA PRO A 212 -20.96 11.51 3.70
C PRO A 212 -22.21 12.35 4.01
N GLU A 213 -22.62 12.46 5.27
CA GLU A 213 -23.75 13.31 5.68
C GLU A 213 -23.48 14.82 5.49
N VAL A 214 -22.21 15.23 5.45
CA VAL A 214 -21.81 16.62 5.18
C VAL A 214 -22.01 16.99 3.71
N ILE A 215 -21.92 16.02 2.78
CA ILE A 215 -22.16 16.23 1.35
C ILE A 215 -23.62 16.59 1.07
N PHE A 216 -24.56 15.90 1.73
CA PHE A 216 -25.99 16.17 1.55
C PHE A 216 -26.40 17.56 2.06
N THR A 217 -25.75 18.06 3.11
CA THR A 217 -26.11 19.35 3.71
C THR A 217 -25.62 20.55 2.88
N GLU A 218 -24.45 20.42 2.22
CA GLU A 218 -23.88 21.45 1.34
C GLU A 218 -24.55 21.51 -0.04
N GLN A 219 -24.92 20.37 -0.63
CA GLN A 219 -25.61 20.34 -1.94
C GLN A 219 -27.05 20.88 -1.87
N VAL A 220 -27.78 20.61 -0.77
CA VAL A 220 -29.13 21.17 -0.56
C VAL A 220 -29.09 22.68 -0.34
N ARG A 221 -28.05 23.23 0.31
CA ARG A 221 -27.87 24.68 0.48
C ARG A 221 -27.59 25.41 -0.84
N ARG A 222 -26.82 24.81 -1.75
CA ARG A 222 -26.54 25.40 -3.08
C ARG A 222 -27.70 25.29 -4.06
N ALA A 223 -28.62 24.34 -3.87
CA ALA A 223 -29.85 24.23 -4.68
C ALA A 223 -30.99 25.14 -4.19
N SER A 224 -30.81 25.80 -3.04
CA SER A 224 -31.81 26.67 -2.40
C SER A 224 -31.45 28.17 -2.50
N HIS A 225 -30.48 28.54 -3.33
CA HIS A 225 -30.08 29.92 -3.65
C HIS A 225 -30.05 30.11 -5.16
#